data_AF-A0A521RXR1-F1
#
_entry.id   AF-A0A521RXR1-F1
#
_cell.length_a   1.000
_cell.length_b   1.000
_cell.length_c   1.000
_cell.angle_alpha   90.00
_cell.angle_beta   90.00
_cell.angle_gamma   90.00
#
_symmetry.space_group_name_H-M   'P 1'
#
loop_
_entity.id
_entity.type
_entity.pdbx_description
1 polymer ?
#
loop_
_entity_poly.entity_id
_entity_poly.type
_entity_poly.pdbx_seq_one_letter_code
_entity_poly.pdbx_strand_id
1 'polypeptide(L)'
;MTYESYTDQEMKDISEKMSDIAENFYDLIGEPGVRPWKPELLDKWAASKENENDPSSRCAAQFMLSLWDPNGSWLSGEFDLHEAISVWGPRNISAFAVWVLRPWWPYDEENDLRRTKR
;
A
#
# COMPACT_ATOMS: atom_id res chain seq x y z
N MET A 1 7.91 12.90 3.83
CA MET A 1 8.27 12.41 5.19
C MET A 1 9.65 11.75 5.10
N THR A 2 10.63 12.10 5.95
CA THR A 2 12.01 11.57 5.78
C THR A 2 12.19 10.27 6.58
N TYR A 3 12.49 9.17 5.88
CA TYR A 3 12.72 7.82 6.41
C TYR A 3 14.02 7.68 7.24
N GLU A 4 14.59 8.80 7.67
CA GLU A 4 15.94 8.94 8.26
C GLU A 4 16.11 8.29 9.64
N SER A 5 15.07 7.65 10.20
CA SER A 5 15.10 7.03 11.52
C SER A 5 15.00 5.51 11.54
N TYR A 6 14.77 4.86 10.40
CA TYR A 6 14.73 3.39 10.32
C TYR A 6 16.10 2.85 9.97
N THR A 7 16.48 1.75 10.60
CA THR A 7 17.62 0.95 10.15
C THR A 7 17.32 0.28 8.81
N ASP A 8 18.36 -0.09 8.05
CA ASP A 8 18.21 -0.82 6.79
C ASP A 8 17.42 -2.13 6.97
N GLN A 9 17.59 -2.79 8.11
CA GLN A 9 16.86 -4.02 8.43
C GLN A 9 15.37 -3.75 8.71
N GLU A 10 15.04 -2.71 9.48
CA GLU A 10 13.64 -2.34 9.72
C GLU A 10 12.94 -1.92 8.42
N MET A 11 13.62 -1.15 7.57
CA MET A 11 13.08 -0.78 6.26
C MET A 11 12.82 -2.00 5.38
N LYS A 12 13.72 -2.99 5.44
CA LYS A 12 13.53 -4.26 4.74
C LYS A 12 12.32 -5.03 5.29
N ASP A 13 12.16 -5.13 6.60
CA ASP A 13 11.04 -5.84 7.23
C ASP A 13 9.69 -5.15 6.92
N ILE A 14 9.65 -3.81 6.94
CA ILE A 14 8.47 -3.02 6.54
C ILE A 14 8.17 -3.24 5.06
N SER A 15 9.18 -3.20 4.19
CA SER A 15 9.06 -3.46 2.75
C SER A 15 8.52 -4.86 2.47
N GLU A 16 9.03 -5.88 3.16
CA GLU A 16 8.51 -7.26 3.06
C GLU A 16 7.05 -7.34 3.52
N LYS A 17 6.71 -6.68 4.63
CA LYS A 17 5.32 -6.66 5.12
C LYS A 17 4.36 -5.97 4.17
N MET A 18 4.78 -4.88 3.53
CA MET A 18 4.00 -4.20 2.49
C MET A 18 3.77 -5.10 1.28
N SER A 19 4.80 -5.82 0.81
CA SER A 19 4.64 -6.83 -0.24
C SER A 19 3.62 -7.90 0.14
N ASP A 20 3.70 -8.43 1.37
CA ASP A 20 2.77 -9.46 1.85
C ASP A 20 1.32 -8.98 1.90
N ILE A 21 1.08 -7.72 2.30
CA ILE A 21 -0.27 -7.15 2.32
C ILE A 21 -0.77 -6.94 0.87
N ALA A 22 0.06 -6.36 0.01
CA ALA A 22 -0.29 -6.10 -1.39
C ALA A 22 -0.66 -7.39 -2.14
N GLU A 23 0.07 -8.49 -1.93
CA GLU A 23 -0.22 -9.78 -2.57
C GLU A 23 -1.55 -10.43 -2.12
N ASN A 24 -2.18 -9.95 -1.04
CA ASN A 24 -3.54 -10.39 -0.69
C ASN A 24 -4.61 -9.79 -1.61
N PHE A 25 -4.32 -8.64 -2.24
CA PHE A 25 -5.19 -8.06 -3.26
C PHE A 25 -4.95 -8.80 -4.57
N TYR A 26 -5.99 -9.47 -5.05
CA TYR A 26 -5.90 -10.34 -6.21
C TYR A 26 -5.38 -9.61 -7.46
N ASP A 27 -5.78 -8.35 -7.59
CA ASP A 27 -5.43 -7.49 -8.73
C ASP A 27 -3.99 -6.94 -8.67
N LEU A 28 -3.28 -7.12 -7.56
CA LEU A 28 -1.89 -6.69 -7.41
C LEU A 28 -0.89 -7.86 -7.53
N ILE A 29 -1.37 -9.09 -7.68
CA ILE A 29 -0.49 -10.26 -7.70
C ILE A 29 0.40 -10.22 -8.95
N GLY A 30 1.71 -10.09 -8.73
CA GLY A 30 2.72 -10.07 -9.81
C GLY A 30 2.89 -8.70 -10.46
N GLU A 31 2.20 -7.67 -9.98
CA GLU A 31 2.27 -6.34 -10.57
C GLU A 31 3.56 -5.58 -10.18
N PRO A 32 4.01 -4.62 -11.01
CA PRO A 32 5.25 -3.89 -10.77
C PRO A 32 5.25 -3.19 -9.40
N GLY A 33 6.33 -3.38 -8.64
CA GLY A 33 6.52 -2.73 -7.35
C GLY A 33 5.77 -3.36 -6.17
N VAL A 34 5.05 -4.47 -6.39
CA VAL A 34 4.44 -5.26 -5.31
C VAL A 34 5.49 -6.11 -4.60
N ARG A 35 6.25 -6.92 -5.36
CA ARG A 35 7.37 -7.70 -4.82
C ARG A 35 8.62 -7.56 -5.71
N PRO A 36 9.75 -7.05 -5.17
CA PRO A 36 9.87 -6.37 -3.88
C PRO A 36 9.04 -5.07 -3.84
N TRP A 37 8.63 -4.64 -2.64
CA TRP A 37 7.87 -3.40 -2.46
C TRP A 37 8.68 -2.18 -2.94
N LYS A 38 8.18 -1.54 -3.99
CA LYS A 38 8.72 -0.32 -4.62
C LYS A 38 7.56 0.61 -4.96
N PRO A 39 7.18 1.50 -4.04
CA PRO A 39 5.96 2.30 -4.16
C PRO A 39 5.96 3.18 -5.41
N GLU A 40 7.12 3.71 -5.82
CA GLU A 40 7.23 4.55 -7.03
C GLU A 40 6.99 3.74 -8.32
N LEU A 41 7.36 2.45 -8.32
CA LEU A 41 7.13 1.57 -9.46
C LEU A 41 5.66 1.16 -9.54
N LEU A 42 5.04 0.88 -8.39
CA LEU A 42 3.60 0.59 -8.29
C LEU A 42 2.77 1.79 -8.72
N ASP A 43 3.10 2.99 -8.24
CA ASP A 43 2.42 4.23 -8.60
C ASP A 43 2.48 4.52 -10.10
N LYS A 44 3.68 4.37 -10.69
CA LYS A 44 3.87 4.56 -12.14
C LYS A 44 3.06 3.56 -12.96
N TRP A 45 2.97 2.31 -12.53
CA TRP A 45 2.15 1.29 -13.19
C TRP A 45 0.67 1.61 -13.05
N ALA A 46 0.20 1.94 -11.85
CA ALA A 46 -1.20 2.23 -11.60
C ALA A 46 -1.71 3.45 -12.39
N ALA A 47 -0.83 4.42 -12.66
CA ALA A 47 -1.09 5.59 -13.48
C ALA A 47 -0.88 5.38 -15.00
N SER A 48 -0.49 4.17 -15.43
CA SER A 48 -0.14 3.92 -16.82
C SER A 48 -1.37 3.81 -17.72
N LYS A 49 -1.16 3.97 -19.03
CA LYS A 49 -2.23 3.77 -20.03
C LYS A 49 -2.71 2.32 -20.08
N GLU A 50 -1.83 1.37 -19.76
CA GLU A 50 -2.22 -0.04 -19.71
C GLU A 50 -3.25 -0.30 -18.61
N ASN A 51 -3.18 0.44 -17.49
CA ASN A 51 -4.07 0.30 -16.34
C ASN A 51 -5.27 1.28 -16.34
N GLU A 52 -5.39 2.15 -17.36
CA GLU A 52 -6.43 3.19 -17.43
C GLU A 52 -7.86 2.59 -17.37
N ASN A 53 -8.05 1.41 -17.96
CA ASN A 53 -9.33 0.72 -18.03
C ASN A 53 -9.57 -0.30 -16.90
N ASP A 54 -8.67 -0.36 -15.91
CA ASP A 54 -8.81 -1.24 -14.74
C ASP A 54 -8.87 -0.43 -13.43
N PRO A 55 -10.05 0.10 -13.06
CA PRO A 55 -10.21 0.87 -11.85
C PRO A 55 -10.01 0.02 -10.58
N SER A 56 -10.23 -1.29 -10.63
CA SER A 56 -10.09 -2.19 -9.47
C SER A 56 -8.63 -2.29 -9.04
N SER A 57 -7.75 -2.57 -10.00
CA SER A 57 -6.29 -2.58 -9.84
C SER A 57 -5.75 -1.23 -9.38
N ARG A 58 -6.22 -0.13 -10.00
CA ARG A 58 -5.83 1.23 -9.61
C ARG A 58 -6.20 1.54 -8.16
N CYS A 59 -7.45 1.28 -7.75
CA CYS A 59 -7.89 1.53 -6.37
C CYS A 59 -7.10 0.68 -5.35
N ALA A 60 -6.75 -0.56 -5.69
CA ALA A 60 -5.91 -1.40 -4.84
C ALA A 60 -4.49 -0.82 -4.67
N ALA A 61 -3.89 -0.32 -5.76
CA ALA A 61 -2.59 0.34 -5.69
C ALA A 61 -2.64 1.63 -4.87
N GLN A 62 -3.62 2.50 -5.10
CA GLN A 62 -3.82 3.72 -4.32
C GLN A 62 -3.98 3.44 -2.83
N PHE A 63 -4.74 2.39 -2.48
CA PHE A 63 -4.85 1.95 -1.09
C PHE A 63 -3.48 1.62 -0.49
N MET A 64 -2.70 0.75 -1.16
CA MET A 64 -1.38 0.37 -0.67
C MET A 64 -0.41 1.56 -0.58
N LEU A 65 -0.48 2.50 -1.52
CA LEU A 65 0.30 3.73 -1.51
C LEU A 65 -0.11 4.67 -0.36
N SER A 66 -1.40 4.75 -0.05
CA SER A 66 -1.91 5.52 1.09
C SER A 66 -1.49 4.93 2.44
N LEU A 67 -1.32 3.60 2.53
CA LEU A 67 -0.75 2.95 3.72
C LEU A 67 0.74 3.24 3.88
N TRP A 68 1.46 3.36 2.76
CA TRP A 68 2.90 3.61 2.75
C TRP A 68 3.25 5.04 3.11
N ASP A 69 2.67 6.03 2.41
CA ASP A 69 2.80 7.44 2.74
C ASP A 69 1.44 8.13 2.53
N PRO A 70 0.68 8.36 3.62
CA PRO A 70 -0.65 8.96 3.53
C PRO A 70 -0.61 10.43 3.10
N ASN A 71 0.56 11.08 3.15
CA ASN A 71 0.76 12.44 2.67
C ASN A 71 1.47 12.48 1.31
N GLY A 72 1.74 11.31 0.71
CA GLY A 72 2.39 11.19 -0.59
C GLY A 72 1.49 11.69 -1.71
N SER A 73 2.03 12.54 -2.59
CA SER A 73 1.37 12.91 -3.85
C SER A 73 1.73 11.88 -4.91
N TRP A 74 0.80 10.96 -5.18
CA TRP A 74 0.97 9.85 -6.10
C TRP A 74 0.43 10.18 -7.50
N LEU A 75 1.09 9.68 -8.55
CA LEU A 75 0.67 9.85 -9.95
C LEU A 75 -0.68 9.20 -10.23
N SER A 76 -0.94 8.08 -9.57
CA SER A 76 -2.19 7.32 -9.66
C SER A 76 -3.35 8.00 -8.96
N GLY A 77 -3.12 9.08 -8.20
CA GLY A 77 -4.13 9.83 -7.45
C GLY A 77 -4.29 9.36 -6.01
N GLU A 78 -5.27 9.94 -5.32
CA GLU A 78 -5.60 9.61 -3.93
C GLU A 78 -6.50 8.38 -3.85
N PHE A 79 -6.46 7.67 -2.72
CA PHE A 79 -7.34 6.54 -2.46
C PHE A 79 -8.73 7.03 -2.04
N ASP A 80 -9.77 6.63 -2.79
CA ASP A 80 -11.18 6.81 -2.43
C ASP A 80 -11.82 5.45 -2.08
N LEU A 81 -12.22 5.32 -0.80
CA LEU A 81 -12.84 4.09 -0.30
C LEU A 81 -14.18 3.76 -0.99
N HIS A 82 -14.98 4.77 -1.32
CA HIS A 82 -16.27 4.56 -1.97
C HIS A 82 -16.11 4.13 -3.41
N GLU A 83 -15.16 4.71 -4.16
CA GLU A 83 -14.79 4.23 -5.49
C GLU A 83 -14.31 2.77 -5.39
N ALA A 84 -13.35 2.49 -4.50
CA ALA A 84 -12.76 1.18 -4.32
C ALA A 84 -13.81 0.08 -4.02
N ILE A 85 -14.72 0.31 -3.07
CA ILE A 85 -15.79 -0.65 -2.74
C ILE A 85 -16.75 -0.85 -3.93
N SER A 86 -16.94 0.16 -4.79
CA SER A 86 -17.82 0.06 -5.96
C SER A 86 -17.23 -0.78 -7.10
N VAL A 87 -15.90 -0.84 -7.22
CA VAL A 87 -15.20 -1.52 -8.33
C VAL A 87 -14.55 -2.84 -7.92
N TRP A 88 -14.20 -3.00 -6.63
CA TRP A 88 -13.53 -4.21 -6.16
C TRP A 88 -14.44 -5.44 -6.20
N GLY A 89 -13.88 -6.52 -6.75
CA GLY A 89 -14.49 -7.84 -6.66
C GLY A 89 -14.41 -8.44 -5.25
N PRO A 90 -15.08 -9.58 -5.00
CA PRO A 90 -15.13 -10.23 -3.68
C PRO A 90 -13.75 -10.54 -3.07
N ARG A 91 -12.73 -10.80 -3.90
CA ARG A 91 -11.38 -11.11 -3.44
C ARG A 91 -10.67 -9.89 -2.83
N ASN A 92 -10.70 -8.74 -3.51
CA ASN A 92 -10.13 -7.51 -2.98
C ASN A 92 -10.92 -7.00 -1.76
N ILE A 93 -12.25 -7.12 -1.78
CA ILE A 93 -13.09 -6.80 -0.61
C ILE A 93 -12.68 -7.69 0.58
N SER A 94 -12.46 -8.99 0.36
CA SER A 94 -12.00 -9.90 1.42
C SER A 94 -10.61 -9.51 1.95
N ALA A 95 -9.68 -9.15 1.06
CA ALA A 95 -8.33 -8.71 1.44
C ALA A 95 -8.39 -7.44 2.30
N PHE A 96 -9.14 -6.44 1.83
CA PHE A 96 -9.38 -5.20 2.57
C PHE A 96 -10.05 -5.46 3.93
N ALA A 97 -11.07 -6.32 3.99
CA ALA A 97 -11.74 -6.67 5.24
C ALA A 97 -10.80 -7.36 6.24
N VAL A 98 -9.94 -8.27 5.77
CA VAL A 98 -8.92 -8.90 6.62
C VAL A 98 -7.97 -7.86 7.20
N TRP A 99 -7.53 -6.89 6.39
CA TRP A 99 -6.71 -5.79 6.86
C TRP A 99 -7.47 -4.90 7.86
N VAL A 100 -8.71 -4.49 7.58
CA VAL A 100 -9.53 -3.66 8.50
C VAL A 100 -9.72 -4.34 9.86
N LEU A 101 -9.89 -5.66 9.89
CA LEU A 101 -10.06 -6.41 11.13
C LEU A 101 -8.78 -6.48 11.98
N ARG A 102 -7.61 -6.35 11.36
CA ARG A 102 -6.29 -6.38 12.00
C ARG A 102 -5.35 -5.41 11.29
N PRO A 103 -5.58 -4.11 11.45
CA PRO A 103 -4.84 -3.12 10.68
C PRO A 103 -3.38 -3.19 11.07
N TRP A 104 -2.53 -3.06 10.07
CA TRP A 104 -1.12 -2.85 10.24
C TRP A 104 -0.73 -1.63 9.42
N TRP A 105 0.06 -0.76 10.01
CA TRP A 105 0.64 0.40 9.36
C TRP A 105 2.12 0.52 9.72
N PRO A 106 2.98 1.07 8.84
CA PRO A 106 4.41 1.25 9.11
C PRO A 106 4.72 2.10 10.35
N TYR A 107 3.76 2.89 10.83
CA TYR A 107 3.94 3.99 11.79
C TYR A 107 3.25 3.77 13.15
N ASP A 108 3.07 2.54 13.62
CA ASP A 108 2.29 2.25 14.85
C ASP A 108 2.89 2.84 16.13
N GLU A 109 2.01 3.28 17.05
CA GLU A 109 2.34 3.95 18.32
C GLU A 109 3.31 3.12 19.16
N GLU A 110 3.32 1.80 19.02
CA GLU A 110 4.29 0.92 19.69
C GLU A 110 5.73 1.14 19.20
N ASN A 111 5.91 1.57 17.94
CA ASN A 111 7.19 2.06 17.41
C ASN A 111 7.47 3.53 17.79
N ASP A 112 6.43 4.34 18.01
CA ASP A 112 6.57 5.74 18.44
C ASP A 112 6.91 5.86 19.95
N LEU A 113 6.44 4.92 20.78
CA LEU A 113 6.82 4.78 22.19
C LEU A 113 8.30 4.39 22.38
N ARG A 114 8.94 3.78 21.36
CA ARG A 114 10.40 3.58 21.33
C ARG A 114 11.17 4.84 20.95
N ARG A 115 10.51 5.84 20.34
CA ARG A 115 11.12 7.11 19.90
C ARG A 115 11.12 8.20 20.97
N THR A 116 10.17 8.17 21.91
CA THR A 116 10.04 9.19 22.99
C THR A 116 10.92 8.95 24.23
N LYS A 117 11.74 7.89 24.25
CA LYS A 117 12.69 7.60 25.35
C LYS A 117 14.14 8.03 25.06
N ARG A 118 14.35 9.17 24.41
CA ARG A 118 15.68 9.78 24.28
C ARG A 118 15.68 11.25 24.70
#